data_AF-A0AAW0P8U3-F1
#
_entry.id   AF-A0AAW0P8U3-F1
#
_cell.length_a   1.000
_cell.length_b   1.000
_cell.length_c   1.000
_cell.angle_alpha   90.00
_cell.angle_beta   90.00
_cell.angle_gamma   90.00
#
_symmetry.space_group_name_H-M   'P 1'
#
loop_
_entity.id
_entity.type
_entity.pdbx_description
1 polymer ?
#
loop_
_entity_poly.entity_id
_entity_poly.type
_entity_poly.pdbx_seq_one_letter_code
_entity_poly.pdbx_strand_id
1 'polypeptide(L)'
;MESWGIGLLNEACPIAKSFVAKAGFAVKETESDWSYFSEEWQSYLDLRGLSNGVGPVIWPDAYGPVERDKAYKSFSFRGWGGSSGHDAPMIAYDALLAAGADWEELMNRAAFHGGDSDSTAVIACCCWGVLYGTKGVPEGNYANLEYRDRLEKCGEQLYALSH
;
A
#
# COMPACT_ATOMS: atom_id res chain seq x y z
N MET A 1 -0.30 12.40 -2.89
CA MET A 1 -0.39 10.91 -2.87
C MET A 1 -1.52 10.41 -3.76
N GLU A 2 -2.55 11.21 -3.97
CA GLU A 2 -3.79 10.93 -4.71
C GLU A 2 -3.57 10.37 -6.13
N SER A 3 -2.49 10.75 -6.80
CA SER A 3 -2.14 10.28 -8.14
C SER A 3 -1.42 8.93 -8.18
N TRP A 4 -0.99 8.37 -7.05
CA TRP A 4 -0.19 7.14 -7.03
C TRP A 4 -0.93 5.95 -7.62
N GLY A 5 -2.23 5.81 -7.29
CA GLY A 5 -3.05 4.72 -7.81
C GLY A 5 -3.25 4.77 -9.33
N ILE A 6 -3.52 5.94 -9.90
CA ILE A 6 -3.63 6.07 -11.36
C ILE A 6 -2.28 5.89 -12.06
N GLY A 7 -1.17 6.29 -11.43
CA GLY A 7 0.17 6.05 -11.95
C GLY A 7 0.49 4.55 -11.99
N LEU A 8 0.08 3.79 -10.96
CA LEU A 8 0.18 2.33 -10.96
C LEU A 8 -0.57 1.73 -12.16
N LEU A 9 -1.84 2.10 -12.37
CA LEU A 9 -2.66 1.52 -13.43
C LEU A 9 -2.25 1.95 -14.84
N ASN A 10 -1.98 3.24 -15.05
CA ASN A 10 -1.80 3.81 -16.38
C ASN A 10 -0.35 3.83 -16.85
N GLU A 11 0.61 3.76 -15.93
CA GLU A 11 2.04 3.82 -16.26
C GLU A 11 2.74 2.51 -15.90
N ALA A 12 2.72 2.12 -14.62
CA ALA A 12 3.52 0.99 -14.15
C ALA A 12 3.02 -0.35 -14.68
N CYS A 13 1.71 -0.62 -14.62
CA CYS A 13 1.12 -1.87 -15.11
C CYS A 13 1.41 -2.12 -16.61
N PRO A 14 1.18 -1.16 -17.54
CA PRO A 14 1.55 -1.35 -18.95
C PRO A 14 3.05 -1.63 -19.17
N ILE A 15 3.93 -0.95 -18.42
CA ILE A 15 5.38 -1.19 -18.49
C ILE A 15 5.69 -2.62 -18.03
N ALA A 16 5.13 -3.06 -16.90
CA ALA A 16 5.31 -4.40 -16.36
C ALA A 16 4.79 -5.48 -17.32
N LYS A 17 3.63 -5.28 -17.94
CA LYS A 17 3.08 -6.20 -18.94
C LYS A 17 3.98 -6.31 -20.16
N SER A 18 4.52 -5.19 -20.66
CA SER A 18 5.49 -5.19 -21.76
C SER A 18 6.77 -5.94 -21.40
N PHE A 19 7.23 -5.82 -20.16
CA PHE A 19 8.39 -6.55 -19.66
C PHE A 19 8.14 -8.07 -19.67
N VAL A 20 7.01 -8.54 -19.12
CA VAL A 20 6.64 -9.97 -19.10
C VAL A 20 6.58 -10.54 -20.52
N ALA A 21 5.93 -9.83 -21.45
CA ALA A 21 5.82 -10.25 -22.84
C ALA A 21 7.21 -10.40 -23.50
N LYS A 22 8.15 -9.49 -23.21
CA LYS A 22 9.53 -9.55 -23.72
C LYS A 22 10.37 -10.64 -23.05
N ALA A 23 10.16 -10.90 -21.77
CA ALA A 23 10.89 -11.93 -21.01
C ALA A 23 10.56 -13.35 -21.51
N GLY A 24 9.38 -13.55 -22.10
CA GLY A 24 9.02 -14.79 -22.79
C GLY A 24 8.74 -15.99 -21.88
N PHE A 25 8.60 -15.78 -20.58
CA PHE A 25 8.34 -16.82 -19.59
C PHE A 25 6.90 -16.72 -19.05
N ALA A 26 6.14 -17.82 -19.05
CA ALA A 26 4.75 -17.91 -18.57
C ALA A 26 3.82 -16.78 -19.06
N VAL A 27 4.03 -16.31 -20.30
CA VAL A 27 3.36 -15.11 -20.83
C VAL A 27 1.86 -15.33 -20.92
N LYS A 28 1.41 -16.47 -21.44
CA LYS A 28 -0.02 -16.74 -21.64
C LYS A 28 -0.80 -16.78 -20.34
N GLU A 29 -0.23 -17.45 -19.34
CA GLU A 29 -0.79 -17.59 -17.99
C GLU A 29 -0.80 -16.23 -17.27
N THR A 30 0.27 -15.46 -17.39
CA THR A 30 0.34 -14.13 -16.76
C THR A 30 -0.63 -13.15 -17.42
N GLU A 31 -0.77 -13.19 -18.75
CA GLU A 31 -1.70 -12.33 -19.46
C GLU A 31 -3.17 -12.72 -19.23
N SER A 32 -3.49 -14.00 -19.02
CA SER A 32 -4.87 -14.44 -18.73
C SER A 32 -5.36 -13.92 -17.39
N ASP A 33 -4.47 -13.81 -16.41
CA ASP A 33 -4.83 -13.45 -15.03
C ASP A 33 -4.58 -11.96 -14.72
N TRP A 34 -3.99 -11.22 -15.67
CA TRP A 34 -3.57 -9.83 -15.49
C TRP A 34 -4.69 -8.90 -15.04
N SER A 35 -5.91 -9.11 -15.58
CA SER A 35 -7.01 -8.17 -15.40
C SER A 35 -7.43 -8.03 -13.95
N TYR A 36 -7.36 -9.12 -13.18
CA TYR A 36 -7.79 -9.17 -11.77
C TYR A 36 -7.16 -8.03 -10.95
N PHE A 37 -5.83 -7.92 -10.95
CA PHE A 37 -5.15 -6.87 -10.20
C PHE A 37 -5.59 -5.46 -10.63
N SER A 38 -5.63 -5.21 -11.93
CA SER A 38 -5.99 -3.90 -12.47
C SER A 38 -7.46 -3.52 -12.22
N GLU A 39 -8.38 -4.48 -12.27
CA GLU A 39 -9.81 -4.27 -12.05
C GLU A 39 -10.12 -4.00 -10.57
N GLU A 40 -9.47 -4.72 -9.64
CA GLU A 40 -9.59 -4.48 -8.19
C GLU A 40 -9.06 -3.08 -7.82
N TRP A 41 -7.91 -2.70 -8.36
CA TRP A 41 -7.35 -1.36 -8.15
C TRP A 41 -8.20 -0.26 -8.77
N GLN A 42 -8.74 -0.46 -9.98
CA GLN A 42 -9.65 0.52 -10.58
C GLN A 42 -10.92 0.69 -9.72
N SER A 43 -11.51 -0.42 -9.26
CA SER A 43 -12.69 -0.40 -8.40
C SER A 43 -12.44 0.32 -7.07
N TYR A 44 -11.26 0.11 -6.47
CA TYR A 44 -10.83 0.85 -5.27
C TYR A 44 -10.71 2.36 -5.54
N LEU A 45 -10.07 2.76 -6.64
CA LEU A 45 -9.90 4.17 -6.98
C LEU A 45 -11.25 4.83 -7.26
N ASP A 46 -12.17 4.15 -7.95
CA ASP A 46 -13.54 4.62 -8.16
C ASP A 46 -14.26 4.82 -6.83
N LEU A 47 -14.17 3.84 -5.92
CA LEU A 47 -14.74 3.91 -4.56
C LEU A 47 -14.22 5.11 -3.77
N ARG A 48 -12.96 5.50 -3.98
CA ARG A 48 -12.31 6.65 -3.32
C ARG A 48 -12.42 7.96 -4.09
N GLY A 49 -13.05 7.96 -5.27
CA GLY A 49 -13.14 9.15 -6.12
C GLY A 49 -11.82 9.58 -6.75
N LEU A 50 -10.86 8.65 -6.89
CA LEU A 50 -9.49 8.90 -7.36
C LEU A 50 -9.23 8.39 -8.78
N SER A 51 -10.26 8.07 -9.57
CA SER A 51 -10.11 7.54 -10.94
C SER A 51 -9.39 8.49 -11.90
N ASN A 52 -9.36 9.79 -11.59
CA ASN A 52 -8.61 10.80 -12.34
C ASN A 52 -7.32 11.25 -11.61
N GLY A 53 -6.98 10.64 -10.47
CA GLY A 53 -5.82 10.96 -9.63
C GLY A 53 -5.88 12.32 -8.94
N VAL A 54 -7.05 12.95 -8.89
CA VAL A 54 -7.25 14.26 -8.25
C VAL A 54 -8.22 14.10 -7.09
N GLY A 55 -7.80 14.55 -5.90
CA GLY A 55 -8.64 14.54 -4.71
C GLY A 55 -9.78 15.57 -4.73
N PRO A 56 -10.58 15.65 -3.64
CA PRO A 56 -10.34 14.97 -2.36
C PRO A 56 -10.74 13.48 -2.38
N VAL A 57 -10.13 12.72 -1.48
CA VAL A 57 -10.50 11.31 -1.24
C VAL A 57 -11.90 11.25 -0.66
N ILE A 58 -12.74 10.36 -1.19
CA ILE A 58 -14.08 10.09 -0.68
C ILE A 58 -14.00 9.01 0.40
N TRP A 59 -14.39 9.37 1.62
CA TRP A 59 -14.49 8.45 2.75
C TRP A 59 -15.94 8.11 3.06
N PRO A 60 -16.25 6.89 3.51
CA PRO A 60 -17.54 6.59 4.10
C PRO A 60 -17.80 7.43 5.36
N ASP A 61 -19.06 7.80 5.63
CA ASP A 61 -19.45 8.58 6.81
C ASP A 61 -19.00 7.92 8.12
N ALA A 62 -19.11 6.59 8.20
CA ALA A 62 -18.56 5.78 9.27
C ALA A 62 -17.40 4.95 8.74
N TYR A 63 -16.21 5.20 9.26
CA TYR A 63 -14.98 4.49 8.85
C TYR A 63 -14.04 4.21 10.04
N GLY A 64 -14.63 3.78 11.16
CA GLY A 64 -13.91 3.31 12.35
C GLY A 64 -13.36 1.90 12.20
N PRO A 65 -12.77 1.32 13.26
CA PRO A 65 -12.13 0.00 13.18
C PRO A 65 -13.04 -1.12 12.65
N VAL A 66 -14.30 -1.16 13.10
CA VAL A 66 -15.28 -2.19 12.68
C VAL A 66 -15.65 -2.03 11.21
N GLU A 67 -15.80 -0.79 10.73
CA GLU A 67 -16.10 -0.50 9.33
C GLU A 67 -14.90 -0.77 8.42
N ARG A 68 -13.68 -0.47 8.90
CA ARG A 68 -12.44 -0.77 8.18
C ARG A 68 -12.20 -2.27 8.04
N ASP A 69 -12.42 -3.07 9.08
CA ASP A 69 -12.33 -4.53 8.98
C ASP A 69 -13.29 -5.09 7.92
N LYS A 70 -14.52 -4.57 7.86
CA LYS A 70 -15.49 -4.95 6.82
C LYS A 70 -15.02 -4.54 5.43
N ALA A 71 -14.48 -3.32 5.29
CA ALA A 71 -13.95 -2.82 4.02
C ALA A 71 -12.74 -3.64 3.54
N TYR A 72 -11.77 -3.89 4.41
CA TYR A 72 -10.56 -4.66 4.09
C TYR A 72 -10.90 -6.10 3.72
N LYS A 73 -11.87 -6.71 4.41
CA LYS A 73 -12.42 -8.00 4.01
C LYS A 73 -13.08 -7.95 2.62
N SER A 74 -13.74 -6.85 2.26
CA SER A 74 -14.35 -6.68 0.93
C SER A 74 -13.33 -6.47 -0.20
N PHE A 75 -12.13 -5.95 0.10
CA PHE A 75 -11.03 -5.81 -0.87
C PHE A 75 -10.29 -7.13 -1.10
N SER A 76 -10.45 -8.10 -0.20
CA SER A 76 -9.64 -9.30 -0.17
C SER A 76 -10.05 -10.35 -1.20
N PHE A 77 -9.09 -11.14 -1.65
CA PHE A 77 -9.36 -12.26 -2.55
C PHE A 77 -10.20 -13.37 -1.88
N ARG A 78 -9.92 -13.68 -0.59
CA ARG A 78 -10.53 -14.82 0.13
C ARG A 78 -10.91 -14.52 1.58
N GLY A 79 -11.31 -13.29 1.86
CA GLY A 79 -11.90 -12.88 3.14
C GLY A 79 -10.91 -12.48 4.24
N TRP A 80 -9.60 -12.48 3.95
CA TRP A 80 -8.55 -11.99 4.85
C TRP A 80 -7.83 -10.80 4.18
N GLY A 81 -8.21 -9.58 4.58
CA GLY A 81 -7.75 -8.36 3.94
C GLY A 81 -6.26 -8.09 4.13
N GLY A 82 -5.56 -7.85 3.04
CA GLY A 82 -4.13 -7.56 3.01
C GLY A 82 -3.25 -8.78 2.74
N SER A 83 -3.85 -9.95 2.51
CA SER A 83 -3.11 -11.20 2.37
C SER A 83 -2.68 -11.53 0.94
N SER A 84 -2.92 -10.63 -0.01
CA SER A 84 -2.69 -10.83 -1.45
C SER A 84 -1.95 -9.66 -2.06
N GLY A 85 -1.34 -9.89 -3.23
CA GLY A 85 -0.53 -8.88 -3.91
C GLY A 85 -1.30 -7.61 -4.32
N HIS A 86 -2.62 -7.69 -4.49
CA HIS A 86 -3.45 -6.52 -4.84
C HIS A 86 -3.88 -5.73 -3.61
N ASP A 87 -4.31 -6.39 -2.53
CA ASP A 87 -4.97 -5.74 -1.39
C ASP A 87 -4.00 -5.30 -0.29
N ALA A 88 -2.86 -5.96 -0.09
CA ALA A 88 -1.84 -5.50 0.87
C ALA A 88 -1.37 -4.07 0.60
N PRO A 89 -0.87 -3.74 -0.62
CA PRO A 89 -0.51 -2.37 -0.95
C PRO A 89 -1.72 -1.42 -1.05
N MET A 90 -2.92 -1.93 -1.36
CA MET A 90 -4.13 -1.10 -1.43
C MET A 90 -4.57 -0.62 -0.05
N ILE A 91 -4.58 -1.49 0.96
CA ILE A 91 -4.89 -1.13 2.35
C ILE A 91 -3.82 -0.19 2.92
N ALA A 92 -2.54 -0.45 2.61
CA ALA A 92 -1.45 0.45 2.98
C ALA A 92 -1.63 1.85 2.36
N TYR A 93 -2.00 1.92 1.09
CA TYR A 93 -2.29 3.17 0.39
C TYR A 93 -3.52 3.89 0.97
N ASP A 94 -4.58 3.15 1.32
CA ASP A 94 -5.76 3.69 1.99
C ASP A 94 -5.42 4.34 3.34
N ALA A 95 -4.55 3.70 4.13
CA ALA A 95 -4.05 4.25 5.38
C ALA A 95 -3.22 5.52 5.16
N LEU A 96 -2.31 5.52 4.19
CA LEU A 96 -1.48 6.68 3.83
C LEU A 96 -2.32 7.90 3.43
N LEU A 97 -3.34 7.69 2.59
CA LEU A 97 -4.25 8.74 2.15
C LEU A 97 -5.01 9.39 3.30
N ALA A 98 -5.42 8.60 4.30
CA ALA A 98 -6.18 9.11 5.44
C ALA A 98 -5.28 9.75 6.51
N ALA A 99 -4.13 9.14 6.79
CA ALA A 99 -3.29 9.52 7.92
C ALA A 99 -2.45 10.78 7.65
N GLY A 100 -2.03 11.00 6.40
CA GLY A 100 -1.06 12.04 6.09
C GLY A 100 0.19 11.89 6.97
N ALA A 101 0.58 12.96 7.69
CA ALA A 101 1.73 12.95 8.59
C ALA A 101 1.43 12.45 10.02
N ASP A 102 0.25 11.87 10.28
CA ASP A 102 -0.12 11.34 11.59
C ASP A 102 0.27 9.85 11.70
N TRP A 103 1.32 9.57 12.48
CA TRP A 103 1.80 8.21 12.71
C TRP A 103 0.77 7.32 13.43
N GLU A 104 0.05 7.87 14.41
CA GLU A 104 -0.93 7.09 15.18
C GLU A 104 -2.12 6.70 14.30
N GLU A 105 -2.60 7.64 13.48
CA GLU A 105 -3.67 7.35 12.52
C GLU A 105 -3.24 6.34 11.45
N LEU A 106 -1.98 6.40 10.98
CA LEU A 106 -1.43 5.41 10.06
C LEU A 106 -1.49 4.01 10.68
N MET A 107 -0.99 3.86 11.92
CA MET A 107 -0.95 2.57 12.62
C MET A 107 -2.36 2.04 12.91
N ASN A 108 -3.28 2.90 13.34
CA ASN A 108 -4.68 2.54 13.58
C ASN A 108 -5.40 2.03 12.31
N ARG A 109 -4.90 2.35 11.11
CA ARG A 109 -5.48 1.92 9.84
C ARG A 109 -4.74 0.75 9.22
N ALA A 110 -3.42 0.86 9.09
CA ALA A 110 -2.59 -0.11 8.40
C ALA A 110 -2.16 -1.28 9.27
N ALA A 111 -1.94 -1.09 10.58
CA ALA A 111 -1.34 -2.11 11.43
C ALA A 111 -2.31 -2.75 12.42
N PHE A 112 -3.38 -2.04 12.80
CA PHE A 112 -4.32 -2.49 13.81
C PHE A 112 -5.70 -2.79 13.20
N HIS A 113 -5.76 -3.86 12.41
CA HIS A 113 -6.99 -4.39 11.81
C HIS A 113 -6.99 -5.94 11.84
N GLY A 114 -8.16 -6.55 11.66
CA GLY A 114 -8.34 -8.02 11.73
C GLY A 114 -7.86 -8.81 10.50
N GLY A 115 -7.07 -8.17 9.64
CA GLY A 115 -6.55 -8.74 8.39
C GLY A 115 -5.12 -9.28 8.53
N ASP A 116 -4.40 -9.33 7.41
CA ASP A 116 -2.95 -9.59 7.36
C ASP A 116 -2.22 -8.28 7.62
N SER A 117 -2.17 -7.90 8.90
CA SER A 117 -1.89 -6.55 9.33
C SER A 117 -0.41 -6.19 9.43
N ASP A 118 0.48 -7.16 9.61
CA ASP A 118 1.92 -6.94 9.54
C ASP A 118 2.37 -6.70 8.09
N SER A 119 1.76 -7.38 7.11
CA SER A 119 2.02 -7.20 5.69
C SER A 119 1.58 -5.83 5.16
N THR A 120 0.40 -5.36 5.56
CA THR A 120 -0.07 -4.00 5.23
C THR A 120 0.74 -2.93 5.96
N ALA A 121 1.05 -3.15 7.25
CA ALA A 121 1.86 -2.23 8.05
C ALA A 121 3.26 -2.01 7.48
N VAL A 122 3.96 -3.07 7.06
CA VAL A 122 5.34 -2.92 6.54
C VAL A 122 5.37 -2.09 5.26
N ILE A 123 4.38 -2.25 4.37
CA ILE A 123 4.26 -1.45 3.15
C ILE A 123 3.93 0.01 3.51
N ALA A 124 2.92 0.23 4.36
CA ALA A 124 2.48 1.57 4.75
C ALA A 124 3.59 2.35 5.46
N CYS A 125 4.25 1.74 6.44
CA CYS A 125 5.31 2.38 7.22
C CYS A 125 6.56 2.67 6.39
N CYS A 126 6.89 1.82 5.41
CA CYS A 126 7.99 2.08 4.49
C CYS A 126 7.72 3.35 3.67
N CYS A 127 6.56 3.45 3.03
CA CYS A 127 6.16 4.65 2.27
C CYS A 127 6.05 5.89 3.17
N TRP A 128 5.44 5.75 4.35
CA TRP A 128 5.28 6.86 5.29
C TRP A 128 6.62 7.38 5.80
N GLY A 129 7.55 6.48 6.14
CA GLY A 129 8.90 6.82 6.58
C GLY A 129 9.70 7.57 5.52
N VAL A 130 9.53 7.23 4.24
CA VAL A 130 10.13 8.00 3.13
C VAL A 130 9.57 9.42 3.06
N LEU A 131 8.27 9.60 3.32
CA LEU A 131 7.61 10.92 3.25
C LEU A 131 7.88 11.80 4.48
N TYR A 132 7.93 11.22 5.67
CA TYR A 132 7.87 11.95 6.93
C TYR A 132 9.01 11.65 7.92
N GLY A 133 9.89 10.70 7.59
CA GLY A 133 10.97 10.24 8.47
C GLY A 133 10.41 9.57 9.73
N THR A 134 10.97 9.92 10.88
CA THR A 134 10.52 9.44 12.21
C THR A 134 9.78 10.52 13.01
N LYS A 135 9.38 11.62 12.37
CA LYS A 135 8.75 12.74 13.07
C LYS A 135 7.39 12.35 13.64
N GLY A 136 7.24 12.43 14.96
CA GLY A 136 5.99 12.05 15.64
C GLY A 136 5.85 10.56 15.92
N VAL A 137 6.84 9.74 15.56
CA VAL A 137 6.90 8.33 15.93
C VAL A 137 7.42 8.23 17.36
N PRO A 138 6.69 7.59 18.30
CA PRO A 138 7.19 7.35 19.65
C PRO A 138 8.50 6.55 19.61
N GLU A 139 9.51 7.01 20.35
CA GLU A 139 10.83 6.37 20.37
C GLU A 139 10.76 4.89 20.76
N GLY A 140 9.85 4.53 21.67
CA GLY A 140 9.61 3.15 22.07
C GLY A 140 9.19 2.20 20.93
N ASN A 141 8.70 2.73 19.81
CA ASN A 141 8.27 1.92 18.66
C ASN A 141 9.45 1.39 17.84
N TYR A 142 10.62 2.04 17.89
CA TYR A 142 11.76 1.66 17.03
C TYR A 142 13.09 1.60 17.77
N ALA A 143 13.22 2.15 18.98
CA ALA A 143 14.51 2.31 19.64
C ALA A 143 15.25 0.98 19.87
N ASN A 144 14.51 -0.08 20.19
CA ASN A 144 15.01 -1.42 20.45
C ASN A 144 14.49 -2.44 19.43
N LEU A 145 14.17 -2.01 18.21
CA LEU A 145 13.66 -2.87 17.16
C LEU A 145 14.68 -3.96 16.80
N GLU A 146 14.20 -5.18 16.60
CA GLU A 146 15.05 -6.27 16.09
C GLU A 146 15.70 -5.85 14.77
N TYR A 147 17.01 -6.06 14.65
CA TYR A 147 17.81 -5.67 13.48
C TYR A 147 17.91 -4.17 13.18
N ARG A 148 17.56 -3.27 14.11
CA ARG A 148 17.66 -1.82 13.91
C ARG A 148 18.96 -1.37 13.24
N ASP A 149 20.12 -1.73 13.80
CA ASP A 149 21.43 -1.34 13.25
C ASP A 149 21.65 -1.84 11.82
N ARG A 150 21.13 -3.04 11.50
CA ARG A 150 21.21 -3.61 10.15
C ARG A 150 20.31 -2.84 9.18
N LEU A 151 19.10 -2.48 9.62
CA LEU A 151 18.13 -1.72 8.82
C LEU A 151 18.64 -0.31 8.54
N GLU A 152 19.14 0.40 9.55
CA GLU A 152 19.71 1.75 9.40
C GLU A 152 20.90 1.74 8.44
N LYS A 153 21.85 0.80 8.64
CA LYS A 153 23.00 0.64 7.73
C LYS A 153 22.58 0.33 6.29
N CYS A 154 21.58 -0.53 6.09
CA CYS A 154 21.05 -0.81 4.75
C CYS A 154 20.41 0.43 4.13
N GLY A 155 19.67 1.22 4.92
CA GLY A 155 19.07 2.49 4.47
C GLY A 155 20.12 3.50 4.01
N GLU A 156 21.20 3.69 4.78
CA GLU A 156 22.33 4.56 4.42
C GLU A 156 23.01 4.10 3.12
N GLN A 157 23.22 2.80 2.96
CA GLN A 157 23.85 2.22 1.76
C GLN A 157 22.97 2.38 0.52
N LEU A 158 21.65 2.15 0.64
CA LEU A 158 20.70 2.38 -0.45
C LEU A 158 20.65 3.86 -0.84
N TYR A 159 20.66 4.77 0.13
CA TYR A 159 20.71 6.21 -0.13
C TYR A 159 21.98 6.60 -0.90
N ALA A 160 23.14 6.08 -0.50
CA ALA A 160 24.41 6.35 -1.18
C ALA A 160 24.45 5.85 -2.64
N LEU A 161 23.64 4.84 -3.00
CA LEU A 161 23.53 4.32 -4.38
C LEU A 161 22.51 5.07 -5.26
N SER A 162 21.72 5.97 -4.67
CA SER A 162 20.65 6.69 -5.36
C SER A 162 21.10 7.97 -6.08
N HIS A 163 22.40 8.27 -6.06
CA HIS A 163 23.07 9.39 -6.71
C HIS A 163 24.13 8.90 -7.70
#